data_AF-A0A7N2KNM0-F1
#
_entry.id   AF-A0A7N2KNM0-F1
#
_cell.length_a   1.000
_cell.length_b   1.000
_cell.length_c   1.000
_cell.angle_alpha   90.00
_cell.angle_beta   90.00
_cell.angle_gamma   90.00
#
_symmetry.space_group_name_H-M   'P 1'
#
loop_
_entity.id
_entity.type
_entity.pdbx_description
1 polymer ?
#
loop_
_entity_poly.entity_id
_entity_poly.type
_entity_poly.pdbx_seq_one_letter_code
_entity_poly.pdbx_strand_id
1 'polypeptide(L)'
;MLWSILRAATATSSKPKPHSWTLQSSPIPTPPPPQYSFSSARNYSVKNAKSTTATKAKKGKFNKSEEDAAPAEVDAAVSEAQARARRLALDEKDPTLNVGPNGLPLFTSTPSLSLLSHKDTCSYFKFSMESLKSVLPEGLPTGMVKEFEDSLRPALLVRQSFLDLHDNFRRIVDPPLTLSHSRGPKLRKQVVLDGPVSCGKSIALAMLVHWARDEGWLDFLKWNESHLKQLPCQISDPIPLGKGAGVGQLKDVDNMAMPEGSTLYDLVNTGIKHTHAAVGVVVCLRKESSLVKNIPVLIAIDQYNSCFTFSEYEEAVKVHSR
;
A
#
# COMPACT_ATOMS: atom_id res chain seq x y z
N MET A 1 8.26 29.76 -12.52
CA MET A 1 8.87 30.93 -11.84
C MET A 1 8.72 30.74 -10.34
N LEU A 2 9.75 31.14 -9.58
CA LEU A 2 9.85 31.15 -8.11
C LEU A 2 10.35 29.89 -7.37
N TRP A 3 11.47 29.29 -7.81
CA TRP A 3 12.39 28.57 -6.91
C TRP A 3 13.82 29.05 -7.20
N SER A 4 14.24 30.15 -6.58
CA SER A 4 15.62 30.65 -6.56
C SER A 4 15.74 31.74 -5.49
N ILE A 5 16.91 31.85 -4.84
CA ILE A 5 17.35 32.77 -3.76
C ILE A 5 17.34 32.04 -2.38
N LEU A 6 18.45 31.77 -1.68
CA LEU A 6 19.88 32.09 -1.83
C LEU A 6 20.70 31.12 -0.95
N ARG A 7 21.89 30.71 -1.39
CA ARG A 7 22.97 30.16 -0.54
C ARG A 7 24.22 31.01 -0.71
N ALA A 8 25.00 31.10 0.37
CA ALA A 8 26.43 31.45 0.47
C ALA A 8 26.77 32.95 0.37
N ALA A 9 27.78 33.52 1.04
CA ALA A 9 28.88 33.04 1.89
C ALA A 9 29.27 34.21 2.84
N THR A 10 30.03 34.03 3.92
CA THR A 10 31.50 34.11 3.88
C THR A 10 32.11 33.69 5.22
N ALA A 11 33.24 33.00 5.11
CA ALA A 11 34.12 32.66 6.21
C ALA A 11 34.82 33.92 6.74
N THR A 12 34.89 34.06 8.07
CA THR A 12 36.02 34.74 8.72
C THR A 12 36.42 33.97 9.98
N SER A 13 37.73 33.80 10.11
CA SER A 13 38.38 33.07 11.17
C SER A 13 38.37 33.88 12.47
N SER A 14 38.10 33.25 13.61
CA SER A 14 38.81 33.55 14.86
C SER A 14 38.56 32.45 15.89
N LYS A 15 39.64 31.89 16.43
CA LYS A 15 39.64 31.12 17.69
C LYS A 15 39.54 32.09 18.86
N PRO A 16 38.92 31.69 19.98
CA PRO A 16 39.76 31.49 21.17
C PRO A 16 39.42 30.24 22.01
N LYS A 17 40.29 30.05 23.01
CA LYS A 17 40.65 28.91 23.88
C LYS A 17 39.56 28.36 24.83
N PRO A 18 39.82 27.21 25.49
CA PRO A 18 38.80 26.36 26.11
C PRO A 18 38.52 26.72 27.56
N HIS A 19 37.26 26.55 27.98
CA HIS A 19 36.92 26.48 29.41
C HIS A 19 36.54 25.05 29.80
N SER A 20 37.44 24.48 30.60
CA SER A 20 37.30 23.26 31.39
C SER A 20 36.18 23.42 32.42
N TRP A 21 35.20 22.51 32.39
CA TRP A 21 34.47 22.13 33.60
C TRP A 21 34.33 20.61 33.65
N THR A 22 34.91 20.08 34.71
CA THR A 22 35.03 18.68 35.13
C THR A 22 33.69 18.04 35.45
N LEU A 23 33.59 16.74 35.13
CA LEU A 23 32.54 15.82 35.51
C LEU A 23 32.25 15.83 37.03
N GLN A 24 30.96 15.84 37.37
CA GLN A 24 30.46 15.13 38.55
C GLN A 24 29.30 14.23 38.15
N SER A 25 29.56 12.93 38.18
CA SER A 25 28.59 11.85 38.08
C SER A 25 27.80 11.74 39.39
N SER A 26 26.47 11.87 39.31
CA SER A 26 25.56 11.43 40.37
C SER A 26 24.66 10.31 39.81
N PRO A 27 24.51 9.18 40.52
CA PRO A 27 23.72 8.05 40.05
C PRO A 27 22.22 8.36 40.19
N ILE A 28 21.49 8.38 39.08
CA ILE A 28 20.03 8.45 39.07
C ILE A 28 19.47 7.03 39.26
N PRO A 29 18.50 6.80 40.16
CA PRO A 29 17.90 5.48 40.38
C PRO A 29 17.09 5.05 39.15
N THR A 30 17.37 3.86 38.62
CA THR A 30 16.56 3.23 37.56
C THR A 30 15.24 2.70 38.15
N PRO A 31 14.07 3.09 37.61
CA PRO A 31 12.82 2.43 37.96
C PRO A 31 12.75 1.03 37.32
N PRO A 32 12.13 0.04 37.98
CA PRO A 32 11.97 -1.30 37.41
C PRO A 32 11.01 -1.28 36.21
N PRO A 33 11.17 -2.24 35.27
CA PRO A 33 10.32 -2.31 34.08
C PRO A 33 8.87 -2.63 34.45
N PRO A 34 7.86 -2.06 33.74
CA PRO A 34 6.46 -2.33 34.02
C PRO A 34 6.13 -3.81 33.71
N GLN A 35 5.56 -4.49 34.69
CA GLN A 35 4.96 -5.80 34.54
C GLN A 35 3.68 -5.66 33.71
N TYR A 36 3.70 -6.12 32.45
CA TYR A 36 2.50 -6.23 31.64
C TYR A 36 1.64 -7.39 32.14
N SER A 37 0.64 -7.08 32.96
CA SER A 37 -0.46 -8.00 33.23
C SER A 37 -1.34 -8.09 31.99
N PHE A 38 -1.31 -9.24 31.31
CA PHE A 38 -2.27 -9.56 30.25
C PHE A 38 -3.67 -9.69 30.85
N SER A 39 -4.49 -8.65 30.71
CA SER A 39 -5.94 -8.78 30.92
C SER A 39 -6.56 -9.40 29.68
N SER A 40 -7.04 -10.64 29.83
CA SER A 40 -7.78 -11.37 28.80
C SER A 40 -9.00 -10.54 28.36
N ALA A 41 -9.09 -10.25 27.06
CA ALA A 41 -10.32 -9.78 26.45
C ALA A 41 -11.29 -10.98 26.36
N ARG A 42 -12.54 -10.77 26.78
CA ARG A 42 -13.63 -11.75 26.67
C ARG A 42 -13.89 -12.03 25.18
N ASN A 43 -13.74 -13.29 24.81
CA ASN A 43 -14.16 -13.80 23.50
C ASN A 43 -15.68 -13.75 23.38
N TYR A 44 -16.21 -12.96 22.44
CA TYR A 44 -17.57 -13.16 21.94
C TYR A 44 -17.56 -14.38 21.01
N SER A 45 -17.86 -15.55 21.58
CA SER A 45 -18.05 -16.81 20.84
C SER A 45 -19.47 -16.88 20.30
N VAL A 46 -19.65 -16.68 18.99
CA VAL A 46 -20.88 -17.10 18.30
C VAL A 46 -20.77 -18.59 18.01
N LYS A 47 -21.65 -19.38 18.65
CA LYS A 47 -21.75 -20.83 18.48
C LYS A 47 -22.29 -21.14 17.07
N ASN A 48 -21.43 -21.68 16.20
CA ASN A 48 -21.89 -22.40 15.00
C ASN A 48 -22.32 -23.81 15.40
N ALA A 49 -23.63 -24.08 15.35
CA ALA A 49 -24.16 -25.42 15.49
C ALA A 49 -23.87 -26.24 14.22
N LYS A 50 -23.16 -27.35 14.41
CA LYS A 50 -22.88 -28.37 13.39
C LYS A 50 -24.01 -29.40 13.43
N SER A 51 -24.67 -29.67 12.31
CA SER A 51 -25.44 -30.91 12.12
C SER A 51 -24.87 -31.68 10.93
N THR A 52 -24.32 -32.84 11.26
CA THR A 52 -23.91 -33.91 10.36
C THR A 52 -25.02 -34.96 10.32
N THR A 53 -25.52 -35.38 9.15
CA THR A 53 -25.61 -36.80 8.74
C THR A 53 -26.23 -36.97 7.34
N ALA A 54 -25.83 -38.04 6.67
CA ALA A 54 -26.05 -38.34 5.26
C ALA A 54 -27.24 -39.28 4.98
N THR A 55 -27.71 -39.20 3.71
CA THR A 55 -28.31 -40.23 2.82
C THR A 55 -29.58 -41.01 3.20
N LYS A 56 -30.67 -40.79 2.42
CA LYS A 56 -31.27 -41.78 1.49
C LYS A 56 -32.39 -41.20 0.61
N ALA A 57 -32.46 -41.70 -0.63
CA ALA A 57 -33.40 -41.31 -1.68
C ALA A 57 -34.83 -41.88 -1.49
N LYS A 58 -35.86 -41.11 -1.91
CA LYS A 58 -37.04 -41.66 -2.60
C LYS A 58 -37.80 -40.58 -3.39
N LYS A 59 -38.19 -40.98 -4.61
CA LYS A 59 -38.88 -40.24 -5.67
C LYS A 59 -40.39 -40.12 -5.33
N GLY A 60 -40.97 -38.93 -5.49
CA GLY A 60 -42.41 -38.68 -5.39
C GLY A 60 -42.77 -37.28 -5.87
N LYS A 61 -43.69 -37.20 -6.84
CA LYS A 61 -44.07 -36.01 -7.60
C LYS A 61 -45.52 -35.64 -7.22
N PHE A 62 -45.77 -34.44 -6.65
CA PHE A 62 -46.93 -33.58 -7.00
C PHE A 62 -46.94 -32.24 -6.22
N ASN A 63 -47.21 -31.17 -6.98
CA ASN A 63 -47.86 -29.87 -6.71
C ASN A 63 -47.40 -28.86 -5.63
N LYS A 64 -46.81 -27.76 -6.14
CA LYS A 64 -47.26 -26.36 -6.11
C LYS A 64 -48.15 -25.91 -4.94
N SER A 65 -47.57 -25.14 -4.00
CA SER A 65 -47.92 -23.75 -3.68
C SER A 65 -47.13 -23.23 -2.46
N GLU A 66 -46.95 -21.91 -2.44
CA GLU A 66 -46.59 -21.01 -1.33
C GLU A 66 -45.15 -20.44 -1.30
N GLU A 67 -45.14 -19.15 -1.65
CA GLU A 67 -44.11 -18.13 -1.58
C GLU A 67 -43.92 -17.61 -0.14
N ASP A 68 -42.81 -16.87 0.02
CA ASP A 68 -42.60 -15.75 0.94
C ASP A 68 -42.32 -16.01 2.43
N ALA A 69 -41.03 -16.22 2.73
CA ALA A 69 -40.43 -15.87 4.02
C ALA A 69 -38.96 -15.41 3.89
N ALA A 70 -38.61 -14.67 2.83
CA ALA A 70 -37.25 -14.16 2.59
C ALA A 70 -37.09 -12.62 2.46
N PRO A 71 -38.10 -11.78 2.18
CA PRO A 71 -37.85 -10.34 2.00
C PRO A 71 -37.71 -9.55 3.32
N ALA A 72 -38.36 -10.00 4.41
CA ALA A 72 -38.44 -9.21 5.65
C ALA A 72 -37.13 -9.15 6.46
N GLU A 73 -36.32 -10.21 6.48
CA GLU A 73 -35.06 -10.22 7.23
C GLU A 73 -33.98 -9.35 6.57
N VAL A 74 -33.95 -9.33 5.23
CA VAL A 74 -33.01 -8.51 4.46
C VAL A 74 -33.36 -7.02 4.60
N ASP A 75 -34.64 -6.67 4.52
CA ASP A 75 -35.10 -5.29 4.70
C ASP A 75 -34.85 -4.76 6.12
N ALA A 76 -35.02 -5.61 7.14
CA ALA A 76 -34.72 -5.25 8.52
C ALA A 76 -33.21 -5.00 8.75
N ALA A 77 -32.35 -5.87 8.20
CA ALA A 77 -30.90 -5.73 8.32
C ALA A 77 -30.38 -4.47 7.59
N VAL A 78 -30.92 -4.16 6.41
CA VAL A 78 -30.58 -2.93 5.67
C VAL A 78 -31.02 -1.69 6.44
N SER A 79 -32.22 -1.70 7.04
CA SER A 79 -32.72 -0.61 7.88
C SER A 79 -31.84 -0.38 9.12
N GLU A 80 -31.38 -1.44 9.78
CA GLU A 80 -30.48 -1.35 10.94
C GLU A 80 -29.11 -0.76 10.56
N ALA A 81 -28.53 -1.22 9.45
CA ALA A 81 -27.25 -0.70 8.94
C ALA A 81 -27.34 0.79 8.61
N GLN A 82 -28.45 1.23 7.98
CA GLN A 82 -28.69 2.65 7.69
C GLN A 82 -28.88 3.47 8.96
N ALA A 83 -29.62 2.96 9.95
CA ALA A 83 -29.78 3.63 11.24
C ALA A 83 -28.43 3.79 11.96
N ARG A 84 -27.58 2.75 11.93
CA ARG A 84 -26.23 2.78 12.47
C ARG A 84 -25.34 3.81 11.77
N ALA A 85 -25.35 3.84 10.44
CA ALA A 85 -24.59 4.82 9.65
C ALA A 85 -24.99 6.27 9.99
N ARG A 86 -26.29 6.54 10.15
CA ARG A 86 -26.79 7.87 10.56
C ARG A 86 -26.30 8.27 11.94
N ARG A 87 -26.30 7.34 12.91
CA ARG A 87 -25.76 7.59 14.26
C ARG A 87 -24.27 7.89 14.22
N LEU A 88 -23.49 7.10 13.49
CA LEU A 88 -22.06 7.32 13.33
C LEU A 88 -21.72 8.69 12.70
N ALA A 89 -22.56 9.18 11.78
CA ALA A 89 -22.39 10.51 11.19
C ALA A 89 -22.72 11.66 12.16
N LEU A 90 -23.60 11.42 13.14
CA LEU A 90 -23.84 12.37 14.24
C LEU A 90 -22.68 12.34 15.23
N ASP A 91 -22.20 11.15 15.59
CA ASP A 91 -21.08 10.97 16.52
C ASP A 91 -19.81 11.64 16.01
N GLU A 92 -19.59 11.65 14.69
CA GLU A 92 -18.43 12.31 14.08
C GLU A 92 -18.42 13.84 14.27
N LYS A 93 -19.60 14.44 14.49
CA LYS A 93 -19.73 15.88 14.76
C LYS A 93 -19.53 16.22 16.24
N ASP A 94 -19.46 15.22 17.12
CA ASP A 94 -19.26 15.40 18.56
C ASP A 94 -17.79 15.16 18.94
N PRO A 95 -17.00 16.23 19.23
CA PRO A 95 -15.60 16.08 19.61
C PRO A 95 -15.41 15.31 20.92
N THR A 96 -16.42 15.25 21.79
CA THR A 96 -16.32 14.56 23.09
C THR A 96 -16.25 13.05 22.94
N LEU A 97 -16.66 12.52 21.78
CA LEU A 97 -16.57 11.10 21.45
C LEU A 97 -15.24 10.71 20.81
N ASN A 98 -14.36 11.68 20.51
CA ASN A 98 -13.04 11.43 19.95
C ASN A 98 -12.02 11.07 21.04
N VAL A 99 -12.32 10.01 21.80
CA VAL A 99 -11.47 9.54 22.90
C VAL A 99 -11.02 8.12 22.59
N GLY A 100 -9.71 7.96 22.44
CA GLY A 100 -9.01 6.70 22.20
C GLY A 100 -8.28 6.19 23.45
N PRO A 101 -7.48 5.12 23.28
CA PRO A 101 -6.70 4.54 24.37
C PRO A 101 -5.77 5.56 25.03
N ASN A 102 -5.57 5.45 26.34
CA ASN A 102 -4.67 6.32 27.13
C ASN A 102 -5.05 7.82 27.12
N GLY A 103 -6.31 8.17 26.81
CA GLY A 103 -6.77 9.55 26.75
C GLY A 103 -6.29 10.32 25.52
N LEU A 104 -5.68 9.63 24.54
CA LEU A 104 -5.33 10.20 23.25
C LEU A 104 -6.57 10.25 22.33
N PRO A 105 -6.60 11.13 21.31
CA PRO A 105 -7.67 11.13 20.32
C PRO A 105 -7.81 9.78 19.61
N LEU A 106 -9.05 9.36 19.33
CA LEU A 106 -9.31 8.15 18.55
C LEU A 106 -8.88 8.32 17.09
N PHE A 107 -9.03 9.52 16.55
CA PHE A 107 -8.66 9.87 15.18
C PHE A 107 -7.47 10.84 15.15
N THR A 108 -6.61 10.67 14.13
CA THR A 108 -5.51 11.59 13.85
C THR A 108 -6.04 12.98 13.50
N SER A 109 -5.33 14.03 13.91
CA SER A 109 -5.63 15.42 13.49
C SER A 109 -4.93 15.81 12.18
N THR A 110 -4.05 14.96 11.65
CA THR A 110 -3.25 15.23 10.46
C THR A 110 -4.08 15.11 9.18
N PRO A 111 -3.96 16.04 8.22
CA PRO A 111 -4.70 15.98 6.95
C PRO A 111 -4.08 15.09 5.87
N SER A 112 -2.83 14.63 6.03
CA SER A 112 -2.11 13.81 5.06
C SER A 112 -1.27 12.74 5.77
N LEU A 113 -1.03 11.63 5.06
CA LEU A 113 -0.18 10.54 5.54
C LEU A 113 1.27 10.97 5.74
N SER A 114 1.74 12.00 5.03
CA SER A 114 3.11 12.53 5.15
C SER A 114 3.42 13.13 6.53
N LEU A 115 2.37 13.58 7.23
CA LEU A 115 2.49 14.21 8.55
C LEU A 115 2.35 13.22 9.71
N LEU A 116 2.07 11.94 9.40
CA LEU A 116 1.96 10.90 10.42
C LEU A 116 3.30 10.63 11.09
N SER A 117 3.22 10.40 12.39
CA SER A 117 4.37 10.15 13.26
C SER A 117 4.09 8.98 14.20
N HIS A 118 5.10 8.51 14.93
CA HIS A 118 4.92 7.50 15.99
C HIS A 118 3.98 7.93 17.12
N LYS A 119 3.61 9.21 17.22
CA LYS A 119 2.59 9.66 18.17
C LYS A 119 1.18 9.30 17.74
N ASP A 120 0.99 9.07 16.44
CA ASP A 120 -0.30 8.73 15.82
C ASP A 120 -0.53 7.21 15.80
N THR A 121 0.42 6.41 16.30
CA THR A 121 0.26 4.96 16.46
C THR A 121 -1.00 4.62 17.25
N CYS A 122 -1.75 3.64 16.77
CA CYS A 122 -3.01 3.17 17.35
C CYS A 122 -4.17 4.20 17.31
N SER A 123 -4.07 5.25 16.49
CA SER A 123 -5.19 6.13 16.14
C SER A 123 -5.65 5.88 14.71
N TYR A 124 -6.87 6.30 14.37
CA TYR A 124 -7.45 6.13 13.05
C TYR A 124 -7.18 7.34 12.15
N PHE A 125 -6.65 7.10 10.96
CA PHE A 125 -6.55 8.11 9.90
C PHE A 125 -7.82 8.07 9.04
N LYS A 126 -8.44 9.23 8.83
CA LYS A 126 -9.67 9.37 8.02
C LYS A 126 -9.31 9.65 6.56
N PHE A 127 -9.97 8.93 5.66
CA PHE A 127 -9.87 9.14 4.22
C PHE A 127 -11.16 9.74 3.68
N SER A 128 -11.04 10.58 2.65
CA SER A 128 -12.17 10.83 1.75
C SER A 128 -12.19 9.72 0.69
N MET A 129 -13.34 9.09 0.48
CA MET A 129 -13.49 8.05 -0.55
C MET A 129 -13.23 8.59 -1.97
N GLU A 130 -13.49 9.88 -2.21
CA GLU A 130 -13.21 10.52 -3.50
C GLU A 130 -11.70 10.69 -3.70
N SER A 131 -11.01 11.21 -2.67
CA SER A 131 -9.55 11.33 -2.66
C SER A 131 -8.87 9.97 -2.78
N LEU A 132 -9.42 8.96 -2.13
CA LEU A 132 -8.83 7.63 -2.15
C LEU A 132 -8.96 6.96 -3.53
N LYS A 133 -10.10 7.14 -4.23
CA LYS A 133 -10.29 6.64 -5.60
C LYS A 133 -9.46 7.40 -6.63
N SER A 134 -9.23 8.69 -6.41
CA SER A 134 -8.36 9.47 -7.29
C SER A 134 -6.91 9.05 -7.09
N VAL A 135 -6.47 8.95 -5.83
CA VAL A 135 -5.10 8.55 -5.50
C VAL A 135 -4.86 7.11 -5.92
N LEU A 136 -5.76 6.15 -5.64
CA LEU A 136 -5.67 4.71 -5.96
C LEU A 136 -6.64 4.27 -7.08
N PRO A 137 -6.42 4.69 -8.33
CA PRO A 137 -7.29 4.32 -9.46
C PRO A 137 -7.19 2.85 -9.86
N GLU A 138 -6.26 2.10 -9.26
CA GLU A 138 -6.07 0.66 -9.49
C GLU A 138 -7.09 -0.19 -8.74
N GLY A 139 -7.75 0.42 -7.74
CA GLY A 139 -8.66 -0.25 -6.83
C GLY A 139 -8.10 -0.37 -5.42
N LEU A 140 -9.01 -0.61 -4.49
CA LEU A 140 -8.68 -0.80 -3.08
C LEU A 140 -8.47 -2.27 -2.77
N PRO A 141 -7.53 -2.62 -1.88
CA PRO A 141 -7.40 -3.99 -1.40
C PRO A 141 -8.71 -4.49 -0.79
N THR A 142 -9.07 -5.75 -1.03
CA THR A 142 -10.30 -6.36 -0.48
C THR A 142 -10.40 -6.21 1.04
N GLY A 143 -9.27 -6.34 1.75
CA GLY A 143 -9.23 -6.12 3.20
C GLY A 143 -9.56 -4.69 3.62
N MET A 144 -9.16 -3.69 2.83
CA MET A 144 -9.46 -2.28 3.08
C MET A 144 -10.95 -1.99 2.86
N VAL A 145 -11.52 -2.51 1.76
CA VAL A 145 -12.95 -2.38 1.47
C VAL A 145 -13.79 -2.99 2.59
N LYS A 146 -13.43 -4.21 3.02
CA LYS A 146 -14.10 -4.88 4.12
C LYS A 146 -14.01 -4.09 5.44
N GLU A 147 -12.84 -3.51 5.74
CA GLU A 147 -12.67 -2.68 6.94
C GLU A 147 -13.57 -1.43 6.91
N PHE A 148 -13.77 -0.83 5.73
CA PHE A 148 -14.68 0.30 5.55
C PHE A 148 -16.16 -0.09 5.64
N GLU A 149 -16.53 -1.25 5.11
CA GLU A 149 -17.88 -1.80 5.23
C GLU A 149 -18.22 -2.15 6.68
N ASP A 150 -17.32 -2.84 7.38
CA ASP A 150 -17.50 -3.29 8.76
C ASP A 150 -17.56 -2.09 9.73
N SER A 151 -16.73 -1.07 9.50
CA SER A 151 -16.70 0.14 10.34
C SER A 151 -17.72 1.21 9.93
N LEU A 152 -18.33 1.06 8.74
CA LEU A 152 -19.16 2.08 8.08
C LEU A 152 -18.46 3.44 7.93
N ARG A 153 -17.12 3.45 7.95
CA ARG A 153 -16.30 4.67 7.92
C ARG A 153 -15.06 4.44 7.04
N PRO A 154 -14.69 5.40 6.18
CA PRO A 154 -13.45 5.32 5.41
C PRO A 154 -12.25 5.71 6.28
N ALA A 155 -11.97 4.96 7.34
CA ALA A 155 -10.86 5.23 8.26
C ALA A 155 -10.06 3.96 8.54
N LEU A 156 -8.73 4.08 8.61
CA LEU A 156 -7.84 2.95 8.90
C LEU A 156 -7.01 3.22 10.14
N LEU A 157 -6.73 2.14 10.89
CA LEU A 157 -5.83 2.20 12.03
C LEU A 157 -4.37 2.45 11.57
N VAL A 158 -3.75 3.49 12.10
CA VAL A 158 -2.32 3.76 11.93
C VAL A 158 -1.53 2.77 12.78
N ARG A 159 -0.93 1.78 12.11
CA ARG A 159 -0.16 0.73 12.77
C ARG A 159 1.31 1.13 12.88
N GLN A 160 1.95 0.74 13.98
CA GLN A 160 3.39 0.92 14.17
C GLN A 160 4.21 0.37 12.99
N SER A 161 3.85 -0.82 12.48
CA SER A 161 4.53 -1.45 11.35
C SER A 161 4.47 -0.63 10.05
N PHE A 162 3.37 0.11 9.84
CA PHE A 162 3.25 1.02 8.70
C PHE A 162 4.17 2.22 8.87
N LEU A 163 4.23 2.81 10.07
CA LEU A 163 5.11 3.94 10.37
C LEU A 163 6.60 3.56 10.27
N ASP A 164 6.98 2.36 10.74
CA ASP A 164 8.34 1.86 10.59
C ASP A 164 8.74 1.70 9.11
N LEU A 165 7.80 1.22 8.28
CA LEU A 165 7.99 1.04 6.84
C LEU A 165 8.10 2.39 6.11
N HIS A 166 7.17 3.30 6.42
CA HIS A 166 7.14 4.68 5.94
C HIS A 166 8.45 5.41 6.26
N ASP A 167 8.88 5.40 7.52
CA ASP A 167 10.08 6.09 7.97
C ASP A 167 11.36 5.47 7.36
N ASN A 168 11.40 4.16 7.14
CA ASN A 168 12.48 3.51 6.40
C ASN A 168 12.63 4.07 4.98
N PHE A 169 11.53 4.19 4.23
CA PHE A 169 11.57 4.72 2.86
C PHE A 169 11.86 6.22 2.82
N ARG A 170 11.28 6.99 3.74
CA ARG A 170 11.57 8.41 3.90
C ARG A 170 13.06 8.67 4.09
N ARG A 171 13.72 7.92 4.97
CA ARG A 171 15.17 8.03 5.25
C ARG A 171 16.07 7.56 4.10
N ILE A 172 15.56 6.75 3.16
CA ILE A 172 16.32 6.36 1.97
C ILE A 172 16.40 7.53 0.99
N VAL A 173 15.33 8.30 0.86
CA VAL A 173 15.26 9.46 -0.05
C VAL A 173 15.89 10.70 0.57
N ASP A 174 15.64 10.96 1.84
CA ASP A 174 16.22 12.08 2.58
C ASP A 174 16.91 11.60 3.88
N PRO A 175 18.19 11.19 3.79
CA PRO A 175 18.95 10.73 4.94
C PRO A 175 19.22 11.88 5.93
N PRO A 176 18.91 11.73 7.23
CA PRO A 176 19.17 12.78 8.20
C PRO A 176 20.68 13.08 8.31
N LEU A 177 21.01 14.38 8.29
CA LEU A 177 22.38 14.91 8.28
C LEU A 177 23.25 14.46 9.48
N THR A 178 22.64 13.93 10.53
CA THR A 178 23.28 13.56 11.80
C THR A 178 23.58 12.07 11.95
N LEU A 179 23.35 11.25 10.90
CA LEU A 179 23.70 9.82 10.92
C LEU A 179 25.22 9.63 10.88
N SER A 180 25.86 9.74 12.04
CA SER A 180 27.11 9.03 12.29
C SER A 180 26.86 7.53 12.08
N HIS A 181 27.76 6.88 11.35
CA HIS A 181 27.57 5.60 10.67
C HIS A 181 27.37 4.34 11.55
N SER A 182 26.94 4.43 12.82
CA SER A 182 27.17 3.31 13.76
C SER A 182 26.04 2.77 14.65
N ARG A 183 24.83 3.35 14.75
CA ARG A 183 23.80 2.78 15.67
C ARG A 183 22.32 2.88 15.25
N GLY A 184 22.02 3.08 13.97
CA GLY A 184 20.64 3.09 13.45
C GLY A 184 20.20 1.74 12.86
N PRO A 185 18.88 1.44 12.79
CA PRO A 185 18.36 0.33 11.99
C PRO A 185 18.86 0.42 10.56
N LYS A 186 19.32 -0.71 9.98
CA LYS A 186 19.78 -0.77 8.59
C LYS A 186 18.62 -0.43 7.66
N LEU A 187 18.78 0.64 6.87
CA LEU A 187 17.81 1.02 5.84
C LEU A 187 17.69 -0.10 4.79
N ARG A 188 16.47 -0.46 4.42
CA ARG A 188 16.17 -1.52 3.46
C ARG A 188 15.48 -0.93 2.23
N LYS A 189 16.16 -1.00 1.08
CA LYS A 189 15.59 -0.60 -0.23
C LYS A 189 14.58 -1.61 -0.78
N GLN A 190 14.66 -2.85 -0.33
CA GLN A 190 13.78 -3.95 -0.72
C GLN A 190 13.18 -4.54 0.55
N VAL A 191 11.85 -4.61 0.60
CA VAL A 191 11.09 -5.09 1.76
C VAL A 191 10.02 -6.04 1.27
N VAL A 192 9.96 -7.22 1.90
CA VAL A 192 8.85 -8.17 1.73
C VAL A 192 8.02 -8.10 3.00
N LEU A 193 6.73 -7.79 2.85
CA LEU A 193 5.78 -7.81 3.94
C LEU A 193 5.25 -9.24 4.08
N ASP A 194 5.61 -9.91 5.17
CA ASP A 194 5.16 -11.26 5.47
C ASP A 194 4.37 -11.30 6.79
N GLY A 195 3.45 -12.26 6.89
CA GLY A 195 2.62 -12.46 8.07
C GLY A 195 1.34 -13.23 7.76
N PRO A 196 0.51 -13.50 8.79
CA PRO A 196 -0.72 -14.28 8.65
C PRO A 196 -1.70 -13.71 7.61
N VAL A 197 -2.59 -14.57 7.10
CA VAL A 197 -3.69 -14.14 6.23
C VAL A 197 -4.53 -13.10 6.98
N SER A 198 -4.96 -12.04 6.26
CA SER A 198 -5.75 -10.93 6.81
C SER A 198 -5.10 -10.11 7.92
N CYS A 199 -3.78 -10.15 8.11
CA CYS A 199 -3.11 -9.30 9.10
C CYS A 199 -2.94 -7.83 8.68
N GLY A 200 -3.38 -7.44 7.47
CA GLY A 200 -3.34 -6.05 6.98
C GLY A 200 -2.16 -5.70 6.06
N LYS A 201 -1.47 -6.68 5.47
CA LYS A 201 -0.33 -6.45 4.55
C LYS A 201 -0.70 -5.59 3.35
N SER A 202 -1.76 -5.96 2.64
CA SER A 202 -2.24 -5.22 1.46
C SER A 202 -2.70 -3.80 1.82
N ILE A 203 -3.28 -3.62 3.01
CA ILE A 203 -3.68 -2.30 3.52
C ILE A 203 -2.44 -1.43 3.76
N ALA A 204 -1.42 -1.96 4.45
CA ALA A 204 -0.18 -1.24 4.69
C ALA A 204 0.53 -0.86 3.38
N LEU A 205 0.50 -1.74 2.37
CA LEU A 205 1.04 -1.45 1.05
C LEU A 205 0.26 -0.33 0.34
N ALA A 206 -1.08 -0.35 0.38
CA ALA A 206 -1.91 0.70 -0.22
C ALA A 206 -1.72 2.06 0.47
N MET A 207 -1.61 2.08 1.81
CA MET A 207 -1.27 3.30 2.55
C MET A 207 0.12 3.83 2.18
N LEU A 208 1.10 2.94 1.96
CA LEU A 208 2.45 3.34 1.55
C LEU A 208 2.45 3.97 0.15
N VAL A 209 1.70 3.37 -0.79
CA VAL A 209 1.52 3.92 -2.14
C VAL A 209 0.84 5.28 -2.10
N HIS A 210 -0.22 5.42 -1.29
CA HIS A 210 -0.88 6.72 -1.10
C HIS A 210 0.10 7.77 -0.56
N TRP A 211 0.90 7.43 0.45
CA TRP A 211 1.92 8.36 0.96
C TRP A 211 2.96 8.72 -0.12
N ALA A 212 3.48 7.73 -0.85
CA ALA A 212 4.47 7.98 -1.91
C ALA A 212 3.92 8.92 -3.00
N ARG A 213 2.62 8.84 -3.30
CA ARG A 213 1.93 9.75 -4.24
C ARG A 213 1.80 11.16 -3.68
N ASP A 214 1.52 11.32 -2.39
CA ASP A 214 1.52 12.63 -1.71
C ASP A 214 2.92 13.29 -1.78
N GLU A 215 3.99 12.50 -1.69
CA GLU A 215 5.38 12.96 -1.81
C GLU A 215 5.85 13.16 -3.27
N GLY A 216 5.01 12.86 -4.26
CA GLY A 216 5.35 13.00 -5.68
C GLY A 216 6.35 11.95 -6.20
N TRP A 217 6.40 10.76 -5.59
CA TRP A 217 7.24 9.67 -6.08
C TRP A 217 6.67 9.06 -7.35
N LEU A 218 7.55 8.57 -8.23
CA LEU A 218 7.13 7.83 -9.41
C LEU A 218 6.65 6.43 -9.02
N ASP A 219 5.45 6.12 -9.48
CA ASP A 219 4.77 4.83 -9.34
C ASP A 219 4.11 4.50 -10.70
N PHE A 220 4.13 3.25 -11.16
CA PHE A 220 3.77 2.92 -12.55
C PHE A 220 2.28 2.76 -12.81
N LEU A 221 1.47 3.20 -11.86
CA LEU A 221 0.03 3.14 -11.98
C LEU A 221 -0.53 4.47 -12.52
N LYS A 222 -1.83 4.51 -12.84
CA LYS A 222 -2.50 5.55 -13.66
C LYS A 222 -2.29 7.00 -13.19
N TRP A 223 -1.84 7.21 -11.96
CA TRP A 223 -1.55 8.50 -11.34
C TRP A 223 -0.42 9.31 -12.02
N ASN A 224 0.53 8.69 -12.71
CA ASN A 224 1.81 9.33 -13.07
C ASN A 224 1.98 9.81 -14.52
N GLU A 225 0.89 10.06 -15.25
CA GLU A 225 0.96 10.52 -16.64
C GLU A 225 1.86 11.77 -16.84
N SER A 226 1.71 12.79 -15.99
CA SER A 226 2.49 14.03 -16.08
C SER A 226 3.99 13.80 -15.86
N HIS A 227 4.35 12.91 -14.93
CA HIS A 227 5.75 12.55 -14.65
C HIS A 227 6.34 11.72 -15.80
N LEU A 228 5.60 10.75 -16.33
CA LEU A 228 6.06 9.89 -17.42
C LEU A 228 6.32 10.68 -18.71
N LYS A 229 5.55 11.75 -18.98
CA LYS A 229 5.75 12.66 -20.11
C LYS A 229 7.02 13.50 -20.01
N GLN A 230 7.58 13.67 -18.81
CA GLN A 230 8.82 14.43 -18.59
C GLN A 230 10.07 13.56 -18.63
N LEU A 231 9.91 12.23 -18.62
CA LEU A 231 11.00 11.28 -18.57
C LEU A 231 11.27 10.74 -19.99
N PRO A 232 12.39 11.10 -20.64
CA PRO A 232 12.76 10.55 -21.93
C PRO A 232 13.20 9.09 -21.79
N CYS A 233 12.93 8.28 -22.81
CA CYS A 233 13.52 6.95 -22.95
C CYS A 233 15.04 7.10 -23.18
N GLN A 234 15.84 6.38 -22.39
CA GLN A 234 17.30 6.36 -22.52
C GLN A 234 17.79 5.12 -23.28
N ILE A 235 16.95 4.08 -23.38
CA ILE A 235 17.27 2.82 -24.03
C ILE A 235 16.73 2.86 -25.46
N SER A 236 17.64 2.70 -26.42
CA SER A 236 17.32 2.66 -27.85
C SER A 236 17.11 1.24 -28.38
N ASP A 237 17.23 0.23 -27.52
CA ASP A 237 17.06 -1.17 -27.90
C ASP A 237 15.65 -1.42 -28.47
N PRO A 238 15.53 -2.13 -29.61
CA PRO A 238 14.23 -2.51 -30.15
C PRO A 238 13.41 -3.35 -29.17
N ILE A 239 12.11 -3.09 -29.11
CA ILE A 239 11.14 -3.81 -28.28
C ILE A 239 10.81 -5.13 -28.97
N PRO A 240 11.03 -6.29 -28.32
CA PRO A 240 10.65 -7.57 -28.90
C PRO A 240 9.13 -7.72 -28.97
N LEU A 241 8.63 -8.16 -30.12
CA LEU A 241 7.22 -8.42 -30.39
C LEU A 241 6.89 -9.91 -30.23
N GLY A 242 5.66 -10.21 -29.81
CA GLY A 242 5.13 -11.58 -29.75
C GLY A 242 5.81 -12.49 -28.71
N LYS A 243 6.71 -11.95 -27.89
CA LYS A 243 7.33 -12.66 -26.78
C LYS A 243 6.48 -12.53 -25.53
N GLY A 244 5.83 -13.61 -25.13
CA GLY A 244 5.03 -13.65 -23.91
C GLY A 244 3.83 -14.60 -24.03
N ALA A 245 3.44 -15.20 -22.91
CA ALA A 245 2.26 -16.07 -22.88
C ALA A 245 1.00 -15.26 -23.28
N GLY A 246 0.21 -15.81 -24.19
CA GLY A 246 -1.06 -15.20 -24.64
C GLY A 246 -0.96 -14.01 -25.61
N VAL A 247 0.25 -13.57 -25.99
CA VAL A 247 0.45 -12.36 -26.82
C VAL A 247 0.39 -12.66 -28.33
N GLY A 248 0.58 -13.92 -28.73
CA GLY A 248 0.57 -14.35 -30.13
C GLY A 248 1.77 -13.82 -30.94
N GLN A 249 2.27 -14.61 -31.89
CA GLN A 249 3.34 -14.18 -32.79
C GLN A 249 2.78 -13.33 -33.93
N LEU A 250 3.43 -12.19 -34.19
CA LEU A 250 3.17 -11.44 -35.42
C LEU A 250 3.96 -12.10 -36.56
N LYS A 251 3.33 -12.28 -37.72
CA LYS A 251 4.06 -12.77 -38.90
C LYS A 251 5.01 -11.66 -39.40
N ASP A 252 6.25 -12.04 -39.66
CA ASP A 252 7.27 -11.26 -40.37
C ASP A 252 7.86 -10.02 -39.64
N VAL A 253 7.50 -9.75 -38.38
CA VAL A 253 8.13 -8.67 -37.58
C VAL A 253 8.37 -9.10 -36.14
N ASP A 254 9.65 -9.23 -35.78
CA ASP A 254 10.06 -9.69 -34.45
C ASP A 254 10.33 -8.56 -33.44
N ASN A 255 10.56 -7.33 -33.91
CA ASN A 255 10.93 -6.21 -33.06
C ASN A 255 10.33 -4.88 -33.55
N MET A 256 10.11 -3.94 -32.63
CA MET A 256 9.62 -2.59 -32.89
C MET A 256 10.58 -1.57 -32.28
N ALA A 257 11.08 -0.63 -33.09
CA ALA A 257 11.90 0.47 -32.59
C ALA A 257 11.01 1.60 -32.04
N MET A 258 11.41 2.20 -30.91
CA MET A 258 10.79 3.42 -30.42
C MET A 258 11.30 4.63 -31.21
N PRO A 259 10.43 5.59 -31.59
CA PRO A 259 10.87 6.84 -32.20
C PRO A 259 11.88 7.60 -31.34
N GLU A 260 12.84 8.29 -31.96
CA GLU A 260 13.78 9.15 -31.25
C GLU A 260 13.05 10.25 -30.47
N GLY A 261 13.50 10.53 -29.25
CA GLY A 261 12.88 11.50 -28.36
C GLY A 261 11.58 11.04 -27.69
N SER A 262 11.21 9.75 -27.81
CA SER A 262 10.06 9.18 -27.08
C SER A 262 10.21 9.31 -25.57
N THR A 263 9.09 9.51 -24.89
CA THR A 263 9.01 9.54 -23.42
C THR A 263 8.59 8.17 -22.87
N LEU A 264 8.76 7.97 -21.55
CA LEU A 264 8.23 6.77 -20.89
C LEU A 264 6.71 6.66 -21.04
N TYR A 265 6.00 7.79 -21.17
CA TYR A 265 4.58 7.78 -21.46
C TYR A 265 4.29 7.18 -22.85
N ASP A 266 5.07 7.56 -23.87
CA ASP A 266 4.90 7.04 -25.22
C ASP A 266 5.22 5.54 -25.28
N LEU A 267 6.22 5.09 -24.54
CA LEU A 267 6.57 3.68 -24.36
C LEU A 267 5.38 2.88 -23.77
N VAL A 268 4.79 3.36 -22.67
CA VAL A 268 3.61 2.71 -22.04
C VAL A 268 2.42 2.70 -23.00
N ASN A 269 2.12 3.84 -23.64
CA ASN A 269 1.01 3.97 -24.58
C ASN A 269 1.16 3.03 -25.78
N THR A 270 2.40 2.79 -26.23
CA THR A 270 2.72 1.83 -27.28
C THR A 270 2.34 0.40 -26.86
N GLY A 271 2.68 0.00 -25.64
CA GLY A 271 2.30 -1.32 -25.11
C GLY A 271 0.79 -1.50 -24.92
N ILE A 272 0.07 -0.42 -24.57
CA ILE A 272 -1.40 -0.43 -24.44
C ILE A 272 -2.07 -0.56 -25.81
N LYS A 273 -1.56 0.15 -26.82
CA LYS A 273 -2.12 0.13 -28.19
C LYS A 273 -1.77 -1.12 -28.97
N HIS A 274 -0.58 -1.68 -28.73
CA HIS A 274 -0.05 -2.82 -29.46
C HIS A 274 0.18 -3.99 -28.52
N THR A 275 -0.81 -4.88 -28.42
CA THR A 275 -0.75 -6.09 -27.56
C THR A 275 0.52 -6.91 -27.78
N HIS A 276 0.96 -7.04 -29.03
CA HIS A 276 2.19 -7.77 -29.39
C HIS A 276 3.47 -7.18 -28.78
N ALA A 277 3.48 -5.88 -28.48
CA ALA A 277 4.61 -5.19 -27.86
C ALA A 277 4.49 -5.12 -26.33
N ALA A 278 3.31 -5.39 -25.75
CA ALA A 278 3.00 -5.13 -24.35
C ALA A 278 4.02 -5.74 -23.37
N VAL A 279 4.38 -7.01 -23.57
CA VAL A 279 5.35 -7.70 -22.68
C VAL A 279 6.75 -7.14 -22.85
N GLY A 280 7.18 -6.85 -24.09
CA GLY A 280 8.46 -6.20 -24.35
C GLY A 280 8.53 -4.80 -23.73
N VAL A 281 7.44 -4.04 -23.81
CA VAL A 281 7.29 -2.71 -23.19
C VAL A 281 7.43 -2.80 -21.67
N VAL A 282 6.82 -3.77 -20.99
CA VAL A 282 6.95 -3.92 -19.53
C VAL A 282 8.41 -4.16 -19.13
N VAL A 283 9.13 -5.01 -19.86
CA VAL A 283 10.56 -5.26 -19.61
C VAL A 283 11.40 -4.00 -19.86
N CYS A 284 11.12 -3.29 -20.95
CA CYS A 284 11.80 -2.04 -21.29
C CYS A 284 11.55 -0.98 -20.20
N LEU A 285 10.29 -0.79 -19.81
CA LEU A 285 9.89 0.13 -18.75
C LEU A 285 10.63 -0.15 -17.45
N ARG A 286 10.74 -1.43 -17.04
CA ARG A 286 11.50 -1.82 -15.84
C ARG A 286 12.99 -1.45 -15.94
N LYS A 287 13.60 -1.60 -17.12
CA LYS A 287 15.01 -1.18 -17.33
C LYS A 287 15.13 0.34 -17.30
N GLU A 288 14.29 1.07 -18.03
CA GLU A 288 14.27 2.53 -18.06
C GLU A 288 14.10 3.13 -16.66
N SER A 289 13.18 2.56 -15.87
CA SER A 289 12.91 2.97 -14.49
C SER A 289 14.15 2.88 -13.60
N SER A 290 15.05 1.93 -13.87
CA SER A 290 16.30 1.79 -13.12
C SER A 290 17.34 2.87 -13.46
N LEU A 291 17.16 3.57 -14.58
CA LEU A 291 18.01 4.68 -15.02
C LEU A 291 17.49 6.04 -14.52
N VAL A 292 16.22 6.11 -14.08
CA VAL A 292 15.64 7.32 -13.49
C VAL A 292 16.29 7.59 -12.13
N LYS A 293 16.98 8.73 -12.01
CA LYS A 293 17.66 9.16 -10.77
C LYS A 293 17.14 10.46 -10.19
N ASN A 294 16.34 11.20 -10.95
CA ASN A 294 15.91 12.56 -10.59
C ASN A 294 14.69 12.57 -9.66
N ILE A 295 13.93 11.46 -9.65
CA ILE A 295 12.71 11.28 -8.85
C ILE A 295 12.78 9.89 -8.21
N PRO A 296 12.41 9.73 -6.93
CA PRO A 296 12.30 8.42 -6.31
C PRO A 296 11.27 7.53 -7.03
N VAL A 297 11.59 6.25 -7.19
CA VAL A 297 10.72 5.26 -7.84
C VAL A 297 10.34 4.19 -6.82
N LEU A 298 9.04 3.96 -6.62
CA LEU A 298 8.51 2.88 -5.79
C LEU A 298 7.84 1.81 -6.67
N ILE A 299 8.22 0.55 -6.48
CA ILE A 299 7.54 -0.60 -7.07
C ILE A 299 6.87 -1.38 -5.93
N ALA A 300 5.54 -1.32 -5.89
CA ALA A 300 4.71 -2.03 -4.92
C ALA A 300 4.01 -3.21 -5.61
N ILE A 301 4.21 -4.43 -5.09
CA ILE A 301 3.59 -5.65 -5.61
C ILE A 301 2.79 -6.29 -4.47
N ASP A 302 1.48 -6.31 -4.60
CA ASP A 302 0.62 -7.16 -3.76
C ASP A 302 0.54 -8.57 -4.36
N GLN A 303 0.28 -9.57 -3.52
CA GLN A 303 0.30 -10.98 -3.91
C GLN A 303 1.64 -11.40 -4.54
N TYR A 304 2.76 -11.02 -3.88
CA TYR A 304 4.11 -11.35 -4.34
C TYR A 304 4.36 -12.87 -4.49
N ASN A 305 3.54 -13.70 -3.83
CA ASN A 305 3.50 -15.15 -4.02
C ASN A 305 3.27 -15.57 -5.47
N SER A 306 2.50 -14.81 -6.24
CA SER A 306 2.28 -15.06 -7.66
C SER A 306 3.57 -15.02 -8.50
N CYS A 307 4.65 -14.39 -7.99
CA CYS A 307 5.94 -14.34 -8.68
C CYS A 307 6.82 -15.57 -8.46
N PHE A 308 6.51 -16.43 -7.48
CA PHE A 308 7.33 -17.62 -7.16
C PHE A 308 6.54 -18.93 -7.09
N THR A 309 5.22 -18.89 -7.25
CA THR A 309 4.42 -20.09 -7.50
C THR A 309 4.45 -20.47 -8.97
N PHE A 310 4.21 -21.75 -9.28
CA PHE A 310 4.03 -22.19 -10.66
C PHE A 310 2.87 -21.44 -11.31
N SER A 311 3.08 -21.01 -12.55
CA SER A 311 1.98 -20.49 -13.38
C SER A 311 1.15 -21.65 -13.92
N GLU A 312 -0.06 -21.36 -14.38
CA GLU A 312 -0.96 -22.33 -15.02
C GLU A 312 -0.47 -22.76 -16.43
N TYR A 313 0.60 -22.16 -16.93
CA TYR A 313 1.16 -22.47 -18.24
C TYR A 313 2.12 -23.65 -18.14
N GLU A 314 1.72 -24.79 -18.70
CA GLU A 314 2.53 -25.99 -18.81
C GLU A 314 2.86 -26.29 -20.28
N GLU A 315 4.06 -26.81 -20.54
CA GLU A 315 4.40 -27.41 -21.83
C GLU A 315 4.22 -28.93 -21.72
N ALA A 316 3.19 -29.48 -22.36
CA ALA A 316 2.95 -30.91 -22.35
C ALA A 316 4.04 -31.63 -23.16
N VAL A 317 4.99 -32.26 -22.46
CA VAL A 317 6.01 -33.11 -23.09
C VAL A 317 5.32 -34.35 -23.66
N LYS A 318 5.14 -34.40 -24.98
CA LYS A 318 4.72 -35.63 -25.66
C LYS A 318 5.90 -36.61 -25.65
N VAL A 319 5.80 -37.64 -24.82
CA VAL A 319 6.72 -38.78 -24.83
C VAL A 319 6.56 -39.48 -26.19
N HIS A 320 7.53 -39.29 -27.07
CA HIS A 320 7.63 -40.10 -28.28
C HIS A 320 8.26 -41.43 -27.84
N SER A 321 7.43 -42.46 -27.67
CA SER A 321 7.94 -43.82 -27.46
C SER A 321 8.81 -44.20 -28.66
N ARG A 322 10.04 -44.64 -28.38
CA ARG A 322 10.93 -45.24 -29.36
C ARG A 322 10.41 -46.60 -29.80
#